data_AF-A0A1V5L1W4-F1
#
_entry.id   AF-A0A1V5L1W4-F1
#
_cell.length_a   1.000
_cell.length_b   1.000
_cell.length_c   1.000
_cell.angle_alpha   90.00
_cell.angle_beta   90.00
_cell.angle_gamma   90.00
#
_symmetry.space_group_name_H-M   'P 1'
#
loop_
_entity.id
_entity.type
_entity.pdbx_description
1 polymer ?
#
loop_
_entity_poly.entity_id
_entity_poly.type
_entity_poly.pdbx_seq_one_letter_code
_entity_poly.pdbx_strand_id
1 'polypeptide(L)' 'MKWLLLAVPLVVTYYTFTYGKWALKKGYRRGAIGVFMLAAFTMAVAIYALYLRESF' A
#
# COMPACT_ATOMS: atom_id res chain seq x y z
N MET A 1 -18.82 -2.31 -8.59
CA MET A 1 -18.33 -1.43 -7.49
C MET A 1 -16.94 -1.80 -6.94
N LYS A 2 -16.22 -2.79 -7.50
CA LYS A 2 -14.88 -3.21 -7.02
C LYS A 2 -13.83 -2.07 -7.06
N TRP A 3 -13.90 -1.22 -8.09
CA TRP A 3 -13.06 -0.02 -8.22
C TRP A 3 -13.23 0.99 -7.07
N LEU A 4 -14.44 1.10 -6.53
CA LEU A 4 -14.76 1.99 -5.40
C LEU A 4 -14.16 1.44 -4.09
N LEU A 5 -14.18 0.12 -3.91
CA LEU A 5 -13.51 -0.56 -2.79
C LEU A 5 -11.98 -0.44 -2.87
N LEU A 6 -11.44 -0.26 -4.06
CA LEU A 6 -10.00 -0.08 -4.29
C LEU A 6 -9.49 1.33 -3.95
N ALA A 7 -10.39 2.31 -3.87
CA ALA A 7 -10.04 3.67 -3.50
C ALA A 7 -9.42 3.75 -2.10
N VAL A 8 -9.94 2.95 -1.15
CA VAL A 8 -9.43 2.90 0.24
C VAL A 8 -7.98 2.43 0.30
N PRO A 9 -7.61 1.24 -0.19
CA PRO A 9 -6.22 0.80 -0.20
C PRO A 9 -5.32 1.72 -1.03
N LEU A 10 -5.81 2.32 -2.12
CA LEU A 10 -5.05 3.32 -2.88
C LEU A 10 -4.64 4.52 -2.02
N VAL A 11 -5.59 5.12 -1.30
CA VAL A 11 -5.32 6.29 -0.44
C VAL A 11 -4.36 5.93 0.69
N VAL A 12 -4.56 4.77 1.32
CA VAL A 12 -3.68 4.28 2.39
C VAL A 12 -2.27 4.03 1.87
N THR A 13 -2.12 3.34 0.73
CA THR A 13 -0.82 3.08 0.10
C THR A 13 -0.13 4.37 -0.31
N TYR A 14 -0.87 5.34 -0.84
CA TYR A 14 -0.32 6.66 -1.22
C TYR A 14 0.22 7.44 -0.01
N TYR A 15 -0.56 7.51 1.07
CA TYR A 15 -0.13 8.16 2.31
C TYR A 15 1.11 7.46 2.90
N THR A 16 1.08 6.13 2.95
CA THR A 16 2.18 5.30 3.47
C THR A 16 3.46 5.50 2.65
N PHE A 17 3.34 5.59 1.32
CA PHE A 17 4.48 5.88 0.44
C PHE A 17 5.03 7.31 0.66
N THR A 18 4.15 8.28 0.87
CA THR A 18 4.54 9.67 1.16
C THR A 18 5.30 9.76 2.48
N TYR A 19 4.82 9.05 3.51
CA TYR A 19 5.52 8.89 4.78
C TYR A 19 6.89 8.20 4.61
N GLY A 20 6.96 7.12 3.83
CA GLY A 20 8.23 6.44 3.53
C GLY A 20 9.24 7.36 2.85
N LYS A 21 8.81 8.21 1.90
CA LYS A 21 9.66 9.24 1.28
C LYS A 21 10.15 10.27 2.30
N TRP A 22 9.29 10.69 3.23
CA TRP A 22 9.68 11.58 4.32
C TRP A 22 10.71 10.91 5.25
N ALA A 23 10.49 9.64 5.61
CA ALA A 23 11.39 8.87 6.46
C ALA A 23 12.77 8.67 5.83
N LEU A 24 12.83 8.44 4.51
CA LEU A 24 14.10 8.44 3.75
C LEU A 24 14.83 9.78 3.85
N LYS A 25 14.11 10.90 3.66
CA LYS A 25 14.69 12.25 3.76
C LYS A 25 15.24 12.55 5.16
N LYS A 26 14.69 11.93 6.20
CA LYS A 26 15.14 12.06 7.59
C LYS A 26 16.26 11.08 7.97
N GLY A 27 16.71 10.23 7.05
CA GLY A 27 17.78 9.26 7.29
C GLY A 27 17.32 7.92 7.89
N TYR A 28 16.01 7.73 8.12
CA TYR A 28 15.42 6.48 8.63
C TYR A 28 15.31 5.41 7.52
N ARG A 29 16.43 5.06 6.88
CA ARG A 29 16.45 4.17 5.70
C ARG A 29 15.78 2.82 5.93
N ARG A 30 16.11 2.12 7.02
CA ARG A 30 15.54 0.78 7.32
C ARG A 30 14.03 0.86 7.56
N GLY A 31 13.58 1.88 8.31
CA GLY A 31 12.16 2.11 8.54
C GLY A 31 11.41 2.43 7.25
N ALA A 32 11.98 3.28 6.39
CA ALA A 32 11.37 3.62 5.11
C ALA A 32 11.24 2.42 4.16
N ILE A 33 12.24 1.53 4.12
CA ILE A 33 12.17 0.29 3.34
C ILE A 33 11.01 -0.59 3.84
N GLY A 34 10.88 -0.76 5.16
CA GLY A 34 9.77 -1.50 5.75
C GLY A 34 8.40 -0.89 5.40
N VAL A 35 8.30 0.44 5.44
CA VAL A 35 7.08 1.18 5.07
C VAL A 35 6.74 0.97 3.58
N PHE A 36 7.72 1.00 2.68
CA PHE A 36 7.48 0.74 1.26
C PHE A 36 7.07 -0.70 0.99
N MET A 37 7.72 -1.68 1.64
CA MET A 37 7.35 -3.08 1.54
C MET A 37 5.93 -3.31 2.04
N LEU A 38 5.55 -2.70 3.16
CA LEU A 38 4.20 -2.76 3.71
C LEU A 38 3.17 -2.18 2.73
N ALA A 39 3.44 -0.99 2.19
CA ALA A 39 2.56 -0.33 1.22
C ALA A 39 2.34 -1.19 -0.04
N ALA A 40 3.42 -1.78 -0.57
CA ALA A 40 3.36 -2.68 -1.72
C ALA A 40 2.58 -3.96 -1.39
N PHE A 41 2.80 -4.55 -0.22
CA PHE A 41 2.10 -5.76 0.23
C PHE A 41 0.61 -5.51 0.42
N THR A 42 0.21 -4.43 1.09
CA THR A 42 -1.21 -4.07 1.28
C THR A 42 -1.91 -3.88 -0.06
N MET A 43 -1.26 -3.22 -1.03
CA MET A 43 -1.81 -3.05 -2.37
C MET A 43 -1.94 -4.40 -3.11
N ALA A 44 -0.94 -5.27 -3.02
CA ALA A 44 -0.98 -6.60 -3.63
C ALA A 44 -2.12 -7.46 -3.06
N VAL A 45 -2.31 -7.44 -1.73
CA VAL A 45 -3.42 -8.15 -1.07
C VAL A 45 -4.77 -7.58 -1.50
N ALA A 46 -4.91 -6.26 -1.59
CA ALA A 46 -6.14 -5.62 -2.03
C ALA A 46 -6.50 -6.00 -3.48
N ILE A 47 -5.51 -5.98 -4.39
CA ILE A 47 -5.70 -6.41 -5.78
C ILE A 47 -6.08 -7.89 -5.84
N TYR A 48 -5.40 -8.74 -5.07
CA TYR A 48 -5.70 -10.16 -5.00
C TYR A 48 -7.13 -10.41 -4.54
N ALA A 49 -7.54 -9.79 -3.43
CA ALA A 49 -8.87 -9.98 -2.86
C ALA A 49 -10.01 -9.47 -3.77
N LEU A 50 -9.80 -8.36 -4.49
CA LEU A 50 -10.85 -7.75 -5.30
C LEU A 50 -10.97 -8.36 -6.70
N TYR A 51 -9.85 -8.77 -7.31
CA TYR A 51 -9.82 -9.18 -8.72
C TYR A 51 -9.40 -10.62 -8.97
N LEU A 52 -8.51 -11.21 -8.16
CA LEU A 52 -7.95 -12.54 -8.42
C LEU A 52 -8.65 -13.63 -7.61
N ARG A 53 -9.19 -13.29 -6.45
CA ARG A 53 -10.00 -14.20 -5.65
C ARG A 53 -11.41 -14.28 -6.23
N GLU A 54 -11.73 -15.40 -6.87
CA GLU A 54 -13.12 -15.75 -7.16
C GLU A 54 -13.88 -15.83 -5.84
N SER A 55 -14.95 -15.03 -5.75
CA SER A 55 -15.86 -15.07 -4.62
C SER A 55 -16.72 -16.32 -4.81
N PHE A 56 -16.53 -17.33 -3.94
CA PHE A 56 -17.44 -18.46 -3.80
C PHE A 56 -18.84 -17.98 -3.38
#